data_AF-A0A2J8AIQ0-F1
#
_entry.id   AF-A0A2J8AIQ0-F1
#
_cell.length_a   1.000
_cell.length_b   1.000
_cell.length_c   1.000
_cell.angle_alpha   90.00
_cell.angle_beta   90.00
_cell.angle_gamma   90.00
#
_symmetry.space_group_name_H-M   'P 1'
#
loop_
_entity.id
_entity.type
_entity.pdbx_description
1 polymer ?
#
loop_
_entity_poly.entity_id
_entity_poly.type
_entity_poly.pdbx_seq_one_letter_code
_entity_poly.pdbx_strand_id
1 'polypeptide(L)' 'MINDMEAAAGRVQGTRVPLSELAALADLDLIDKYYKLTKPELAACSRAEAVAFRIGAKDSL' A
#
# COMPACT_ATOMS: atom_id res chain seq x y z
N MET A 1 -0.71 30.40 9.03
CA MET A 1 -0.13 29.11 8.65
C MET A 1 -1.15 28.40 7.79
N ILE A 2 -0.86 28.14 6.52
CA ILE A 2 -1.74 27.30 5.70
C ILE A 2 -1.59 25.88 6.25
N ASN A 3 -2.70 25.25 6.57
CA ASN A 3 -2.72 23.86 7.02
C ASN A 3 -2.24 22.98 5.85
N ASP A 4 -1.20 22.17 6.06
CA ASP A 4 -0.59 21.35 5.00
C ASP A 4 -1.62 20.45 4.29
N MET A 5 -2.67 20.03 5.01
CA MET A 5 -3.77 19.24 4.45
C MET A 5 -4.65 20.03 3.48
N GLU A 6 -4.85 21.34 3.72
CA GLU A 6 -5.60 22.21 2.81
C GLU A 6 -4.78 22.56 1.57
N ALA A 7 -3.47 22.77 1.74
CA ALA A 7 -2.54 22.97 0.62
C ALA A 7 -2.44 21.73 -0.28
N ALA A 8 -2.49 20.53 0.29
CA ALA A 8 -2.51 19.29 -0.47
C ALA A 8 -3.84 19.10 -1.22
N ALA A 9 -4.98 19.40 -0.58
CA ALA A 9 -6.30 19.26 -1.19
C ALA A 9 -6.46 20.12 -2.45
N GLY A 10 -5.93 21.34 -2.46
CA GLY A 10 -5.98 22.22 -3.63
C GLY A 10 -5.16 21.76 -4.84
N ARG A 11 -4.27 20.76 -4.69
CA ARG A 11 -3.41 20.23 -5.75
C ARG A 11 -3.92 18.93 -6.37
N VAL A 12 -4.90 18.29 -5.75
CA VAL A 12 -5.39 16.98 -6.18
C VAL A 12 -6.75 17.15 -6.85
N GLN A 13 -6.80 16.88 -8.15
CA GLN A 13 -8.06 16.79 -8.87
C GLN A 13 -8.71 15.41 -8.61
N GLY A 14 -9.45 15.29 -7.51
CA GLY A 14 -10.11 14.05 -7.12
C GLY A 14 -10.99 14.20 -5.89
N THR A 15 -11.63 13.09 -5.49
CA THR A 15 -12.49 13.04 -4.30
C THR A 15 -11.75 12.34 -3.17
N ARG A 16 -11.70 12.97 -2.00
CA ARG A 16 -11.12 12.36 -0.80
C ARG A 16 -12.03 11.24 -0.31
N VAL A 17 -11.45 10.04 -0.11
CA VAL A 17 -12.13 8.88 0.47
C VAL A 17 -11.53 8.52 1.84
N PRO A 18 -12.29 7.87 2.74
CA PRO A 18 -11.77 7.33 3.99
C PRO A 18 -10.73 6.22 3.76
N LEU A 19 -9.77 6.09 4.69
CA LEU A 19 -8.75 5.04 4.62
C LEU A 19 -9.33 3.61 4.68
N SER A 20 -10.54 3.45 5.22
CA SER A 20 -11.24 2.15 5.22
C SER A 20 -11.53 1.61 3.82
N GLU A 21 -11.57 2.47 2.80
CA GLU A 21 -11.78 2.04 1.40
C GLU A 21 -10.53 1.44 0.75
N LEU A 22 -9.36 1.57 1.38
CA LEU A 22 -8.08 1.12 0.82
C LEU A 22 -8.11 -0.35 0.37
N ALA A 23 -8.70 -1.24 1.19
CA ALA A 23 -8.76 -2.66 0.87
C ALA A 23 -9.59 -2.95 -0.39
N ALA A 24 -10.61 -2.14 -0.68
CA ALA A 24 -11.45 -2.29 -1.87
C ALA A 24 -10.81 -1.70 -3.13
N LEU A 25 -9.93 -0.70 -2.97
CA LEU A 25 -9.24 -0.02 -4.08
C LEU A 25 -7.88 -0.63 -4.42
N ALA A 26 -7.32 -1.45 -3.53
CA ALA A 26 -6.00 -2.05 -3.72
C ALA A 26 -6.01 -3.13 -4.81
N ASP A 27 -5.13 -2.98 -5.80
CA ASP A 27 -4.88 -4.01 -6.81
C ASP A 27 -3.95 -5.09 -6.24
N LEU A 28 -4.55 -6.20 -5.79
CA LEU A 28 -3.82 -7.30 -5.14
C LEU A 28 -2.93 -8.06 -6.12
N ASP A 29 -3.33 -8.20 -7.38
CA ASP A 29 -2.53 -8.89 -8.40
C ASP A 29 -1.27 -8.09 -8.73
N LEU A 30 -1.41 -6.76 -8.79
CA LEU A 30 -0.28 -5.86 -9.00
C LEU A 30 0.69 -5.88 -7.82
N ILE A 31 0.17 -5.90 -6.58
CA ILE A 31 0.98 -6.05 -5.36
C ILE A 31 1.76 -7.36 -5.40
N ASP A 32 1.08 -8.48 -5.70
CA ASP A 32 1.70 -9.80 -5.77
C ASP A 32 2.82 -9.84 -6.82
N LYS A 33 2.62 -9.19 -7.97
CA LYS A 33 3.62 -9.07 -9.03
C LYS A 33 4.83 -8.23 -8.61
N TYR A 34 4.63 -7.03 -8.07
CA TYR A 34 5.75 -6.12 -7.75
C TYR A 34 6.58 -6.61 -6.59
N TYR A 35 5.92 -7.15 -5.55
CA TYR A 35 6.62 -7.73 -4.43
C TYR A 35 7.09 -9.15 -4.71
N LYS A 36 6.69 -9.79 -5.82
CA LYS A 36 7.04 -11.19 -6.16
C LYS A 36 6.53 -12.18 -5.10
N LEU A 37 5.33 -11.94 -4.59
CA LEU A 37 4.64 -12.82 -3.66
C LEU A 37 4.22 -14.11 -4.35
N THR A 38 4.35 -15.23 -3.65
CA THR A 38 3.99 -16.55 -4.20
C THR A 38 2.78 -17.14 -3.50
N LYS A 39 2.01 -17.99 -4.19
CA LYS A 39 0.85 -18.68 -3.57
C LYS A 39 1.23 -19.50 -2.33
N PRO A 40 2.36 -20.26 -2.31
CA PRO A 40 2.78 -20.97 -1.11
C PRO A 40 3.12 -20.04 0.06
N GLU A 41 3.75 -18.90 -0.20
CA GLU A 41 4.03 -17.87 0.82
C GLU A 41 2.73 -17.31 1.42
N LEU A 42 1.76 -16.96 0.57
CA LEU A 42 0.46 -16.44 0.98
C LEU A 42 -0.43 -17.48 1.68
N ALA A 43 -0.09 -18.76 1.59
CA ALA A 43 -0.73 -19.81 2.39
C ALA A 43 -0.17 -19.87 3.83
N ALA A 44 1.03 -19.34 4.05
CA ALA A 44 1.72 -19.37 5.34
C ALA A 44 1.61 -18.04 6.11
N CYS A 45 1.49 -16.90 5.42
CA CYS A 45 1.35 -15.59 6.04
C CYS A 45 0.42 -14.66 5.25
N SER A 46 0.03 -13.55 5.87
CA SER A 46 -0.78 -12.55 5.19
C SER A 46 0.05 -11.76 4.17
N ARG A 47 -0.62 -11.25 3.15
CA ARG A 47 -0.01 -10.36 2.15
C ARG A 47 0.64 -9.13 2.78
N ALA A 48 0.02 -8.54 3.79
CA ALA A 48 0.54 -7.35 4.47
C ALA A 48 1.88 -7.64 5.18
N GLU A 49 1.98 -8.78 5.86
CA GLU A 49 3.23 -9.21 6.51
C GLU A 49 4.34 -9.48 5.50
N ALA A 50 4.03 -10.18 4.41
CA ALA A 50 5.01 -10.48 3.38
C ALA A 50 5.53 -9.21 2.66
N VAL A 51 4.65 -8.23 2.42
CA VAL A 51 5.04 -6.91 1.91
C VAL A 51 5.92 -6.16 2.92
N ALA A 52 5.51 -6.11 4.19
CA ALA A 52 6.27 -5.44 5.24
C ALA A 52 7.67 -6.05 5.41
N PHE A 53 7.79 -7.37 5.36
CA PHE A 53 9.07 -8.07 5.36
C PHE A 53 9.97 -7.61 4.21
N ARG A 54 9.45 -7.53 2.98
CA ARG A 54 10.25 -7.07 1.83
C ARG A 54 10.65 -5.60 1.94
N ILE A 55 9.80 -4.74 2.47
CA ILE A 55 10.14 -3.33 2.71
C ILE A 55 11.29 -3.24 3.73
N GLY A 56 11.18 -3.93 4.87
CA GLY A 56 12.22 -3.91 5.90
C GLY A 56 13.53 -4.57 5.46
N ALA A 57 13.46 -5.67 4.72
CA ALA A 57 14.66 -6.36 4.21
C ALA A 57 15.37 -5.58 3.09
N LYS A 58 14.66 -4.73 2.34
CA LYS A 58 15.25 -3.92 1.27
C LYS A 58 16.25 -2.90 1.79
N ASP A 59 16.04 -2.37 2.99
CA ASP A 59 16.97 -1.45 3.66
C ASP A 59 18.11 -2.17 4.41
N SER A 60 18.12 -3.51 4.40
CA SER A 60 19.07 -4.33 5.17
C SER A 60 20.24 -4.88 4.33
N LEU A 61 20.40 -4.48 3.07
CA LEU A 61 21.46 -4.91 2.15
C LEU A 61 22.31 -3.74 1.64
#